data_AF-A0A7V9RAP0-F1
#
_entry.id   AF-A0A7V9RAP0-F1
#
_cell.length_a   1.000
_cell.length_b   1.000
_cell.length_c   1.000
_cell.angle_alpha   90.00
_cell.angle_beta   90.00
_cell.angle_gamma   90.00
#
_symmetry.space_group_name_H-M   'P 1'
#
loop_
_entity.id
_entity.type
_entity.pdbx_description
1 polymer ?
#
loop_
_entity_poly.entity_id
_entity_poly.type
_entity_poly.pdbx_seq_one_letter_code
_entity_poly.pdbx_strand_id
1 'polypeptide(L)'
;MRLVFPGVLVLGVLAGAAGATHNADRHAKMDLVSVNPKPAINSDLAFWGKHAFSGYYRGDRSEGGFRIFDISNPASPQLLRDFPCDGPQNDPIVWDRNGNGIADLLLLAVDRTMSGPECGAPRAAHADPNGWEGVRVLELSDNPANPFASIQQVAAVYQ
;
A
#
# COMPACT_ATOMS: atom_id res chain seq x y z
N MET A 1 -69.28 12.59 -24.94
CA MET A 1 -68.21 12.54 -23.93
C MET A 1 -67.02 11.82 -24.55
N ARG A 2 -65.94 12.54 -24.92
CA ARG A 2 -64.74 11.97 -25.56
C ARG A 2 -63.82 11.42 -24.48
N LEU A 3 -63.59 10.11 -24.43
CA LEU A 3 -62.55 9.52 -23.59
C LEU A 3 -61.25 9.42 -24.39
N VAL A 4 -60.23 10.15 -23.94
CA VAL A 4 -58.86 10.06 -24.44
C VAL A 4 -58.15 9.01 -23.59
N PHE A 5 -57.63 7.95 -24.21
CA PHE A 5 -56.75 6.98 -23.54
C PHE A 5 -55.31 7.48 -23.60
N PRO A 6 -54.59 7.63 -22.47
CA PRO A 6 -53.19 7.99 -22.50
C PRO A 6 -52.38 6.73 -22.83
N GLY A 7 -51.61 6.77 -23.93
CA GLY A 7 -50.63 5.75 -24.24
C GLY A 7 -49.44 5.85 -23.27
N VAL A 8 -49.19 4.79 -22.51
CA VAL A 8 -47.99 4.67 -21.67
C VAL A 8 -46.83 4.26 -22.56
N LEU A 9 -45.84 5.14 -22.72
CA LEU A 9 -44.58 4.84 -23.40
C LEU A 9 -43.64 4.16 -22.39
N VAL A 10 -43.43 2.86 -22.52
CA VAL A 10 -42.45 2.13 -21.70
C VAL A 10 -41.07 2.30 -22.33
N LEU A 11 -40.22 3.14 -21.72
CA LEU A 11 -38.79 3.19 -22.05
C LEU A 11 -38.11 1.94 -21.46
N GLY A 12 -37.82 0.96 -22.30
CA GLY A 12 -36.99 -0.19 -21.92
C GLY A 12 -35.55 0.26 -21.67
N VAL A 13 -35.12 0.26 -20.41
CA VAL A 13 -33.71 0.48 -20.06
C VAL A 13 -32.95 -0.80 -20.44
N LEU A 14 -32.18 -0.74 -21.52
CA LEU A 14 -31.18 -1.76 -21.82
C LEU A 14 -30.11 -1.70 -20.73
N ALA A 15 -30.22 -2.58 -19.75
CA ALA A 15 -29.17 -2.84 -18.77
C ALA A 15 -28.00 -3.56 -19.46
N GLY A 16 -27.19 -2.80 -20.22
CA GLY A 16 -25.87 -3.26 -20.60
C GLY A 16 -24.98 -3.25 -19.36
N ALA A 17 -24.36 -4.39 -19.04
CA ALA A 17 -23.28 -4.39 -18.04
C ALA A 17 -22.20 -3.43 -18.54
N ALA A 18 -21.85 -2.43 -17.73
CA ALA A 18 -20.70 -1.58 -18.01
C ALA A 18 -19.44 -2.46 -17.99
N GLY A 19 -18.88 -2.75 -19.17
CA GLY A 19 -17.59 -3.39 -19.29
C GLY A 19 -16.49 -2.34 -19.16
N ALA A 20 -15.77 -2.32 -18.04
CA ALA A 20 -14.52 -1.59 -17.94
C ALA A 20 -13.42 -2.40 -18.64
N THR A 21 -13.00 -1.96 -19.83
CA THR A 21 -11.81 -2.50 -20.50
C THR A 21 -10.62 -1.61 -20.16
N HIS A 22 -9.56 -2.19 -19.62
CA HIS A 22 -8.25 -1.53 -19.49
C HIS A 22 -7.35 -2.11 -20.56
N ASN A 23 -6.74 -1.26 -21.38
CA ASN A 23 -5.68 -1.66 -22.28
C ASN A 23 -4.60 -2.31 -21.41
N ALA A 24 -4.15 -3.52 -21.77
CA ALA A 24 -2.94 -4.08 -21.17
C ALA A 24 -1.82 -3.06 -21.40
N ASP A 25 -1.45 -2.38 -20.33
CA ASP A 25 -0.12 -1.80 -20.13
C ASP A 25 0.20 -0.50 -20.89
N ARG A 26 -0.76 0.07 -21.64
CA ARG A 26 -0.60 1.40 -22.28
C ARG A 26 -1.56 2.42 -21.70
N HIS A 27 -1.09 3.08 -20.65
CA HIS A 27 -1.69 4.31 -20.13
C HIS A 27 -0.97 5.51 -20.74
N ALA A 28 -1.63 6.66 -20.87
CA ALA A 28 -1.04 7.81 -21.55
C ALA A 28 0.29 8.20 -20.90
N LYS A 29 1.40 8.11 -21.67
CA LYS A 29 2.77 8.44 -21.24
C LYS A 29 3.38 7.51 -20.17
N MET A 30 2.88 6.28 -20.03
CA MET A 30 3.48 5.25 -19.17
C MET A 30 3.66 3.95 -19.94
N ASP A 31 4.86 3.39 -19.85
CA ASP A 31 5.18 2.06 -20.35
C ASP A 31 5.45 1.13 -19.17
N LEU A 32 4.85 -0.07 -19.18
CA LEU A 32 5.23 -1.12 -18.24
C LEU A 32 6.58 -1.70 -18.63
N VAL A 33 7.61 -1.40 -17.83
CA VAL A 33 9.00 -1.86 -18.09
C VAL A 33 9.44 -3.03 -17.22
N SER A 34 8.77 -3.28 -16.09
CA SER A 34 9.08 -4.37 -15.17
C SER A 34 7.90 -4.69 -14.25
N VAL A 35 7.77 -5.95 -13.84
CA VAL A 35 6.79 -6.42 -12.84
C VAL A 35 7.55 -7.13 -11.71
N ASN A 36 7.30 -6.71 -10.47
CA ASN A 36 7.86 -7.34 -9.26
C ASN A 36 6.74 -7.97 -8.41
N PRO A 37 6.32 -9.21 -8.71
CA PRO A 37 5.12 -9.79 -8.12
C PRO A 37 5.28 -10.01 -6.60
N LYS A 38 4.17 -9.84 -5.88
CA LYS A 38 3.97 -10.27 -4.50
C LYS A 38 2.57 -10.90 -4.46
N PRO A 39 2.39 -12.11 -3.90
CA PRO A 39 1.07 -12.73 -3.77
C PRO A 39 0.26 -12.08 -2.65
N ALA A 40 0.11 -10.76 -2.69
CA ALA A 40 -0.60 -9.91 -1.75
C ALA A 40 -1.20 -8.71 -2.50
N ILE A 41 -2.02 -7.94 -1.80
CA ILE A 41 -2.51 -6.66 -2.30
C ILE A 41 -1.37 -5.66 -2.08
N ASN A 42 -0.88 -5.03 -3.16
CA ASN A 42 0.06 -3.90 -3.02
C ASN A 42 -0.75 -2.66 -2.65
N SER A 43 -0.19 -1.83 -1.78
CA SER A 43 -0.77 -0.57 -1.33
C SER A 43 0.12 0.60 -1.77
N ASP A 44 0.20 1.64 -0.95
CA ASP A 44 0.89 2.88 -1.25
C ASP A 44 2.40 2.70 -1.48
N LEU A 45 2.94 3.69 -2.20
CA LEU A 45 4.34 3.78 -2.57
C LEU A 45 4.93 5.07 -2.00
N ALA A 46 6.16 4.98 -1.49
CA ALA A 46 6.98 6.14 -1.17
C ALA A 46 8.34 6.04 -1.88
N PHE A 47 8.96 7.18 -2.16
CA PHE A 47 10.20 7.25 -2.91
C PHE A 47 11.21 8.15 -2.19
N TRP A 48 12.48 7.72 -2.16
CA TRP A 48 13.59 8.56 -1.72
C TRP A 48 14.86 8.25 -2.51
N GLY A 49 15.38 9.24 -3.23
CA GLY A 49 16.54 9.07 -4.11
C GLY A 49 16.29 7.95 -5.12
N LYS A 50 17.08 6.88 -5.04
CA LYS A 50 16.99 5.68 -5.90
C LYS A 50 16.20 4.52 -5.28
N HIS A 51 15.47 4.76 -4.20
CA HIS A 51 14.74 3.70 -3.50
C HIS A 51 13.23 3.91 -3.58
N ALA A 52 12.49 2.81 -3.77
CA ALA A 52 11.04 2.77 -3.66
C ALA A 52 10.64 1.86 -2.50
N PHE A 53 9.67 2.32 -1.71
CA PHE A 53 9.08 1.61 -0.59
C PHE A 53 7.65 1.28 -0.97
N SER A 54 7.28 0.02 -0.92
CA SER A 54 5.97 -0.46 -1.36
C SER A 54 5.29 -1.22 -0.23
N GLY A 55 4.21 -0.67 0.30
CA GLY A 55 3.36 -1.36 1.25
C GLY A 55 2.66 -2.56 0.60
N TYR A 56 2.32 -3.55 1.43
CA TYR A 56 1.47 -4.67 1.03
C TYR A 56 0.72 -5.25 2.22
N TYR A 57 -0.41 -5.90 1.92
CA TYR A 57 -1.21 -6.60 2.91
C TYR A 57 -2.09 -7.69 2.30
N ARG A 58 -2.68 -8.51 3.16
CA ARG A 58 -3.71 -9.51 2.83
C ARG A 58 -4.97 -9.22 3.62
N GLY A 59 -6.14 -9.29 2.99
CA GLY A 59 -7.42 -9.15 3.70
C GLY A 59 -7.82 -10.42 4.46
N ASP A 60 -7.38 -11.58 3.98
CA ASP A 60 -7.83 -12.91 4.41
C ASP A 60 -6.97 -13.56 5.50
N ARG A 61 -5.79 -13.01 5.80
CA ARG A 61 -4.86 -13.51 6.84
C ARG A 61 -3.94 -12.40 7.33
N SER A 62 -3.33 -12.61 8.50
CA SER A 62 -2.36 -11.69 9.10
C SER A 62 -1.01 -11.77 8.37
N GLU A 63 -0.97 -11.14 7.19
CA GLU A 63 0.22 -11.01 6.38
C GLU A 63 0.23 -9.63 5.75
N GLY A 64 1.30 -8.89 5.99
CA GLY A 64 1.50 -7.55 5.49
C GLY A 64 2.88 -7.04 5.86
N GLY A 65 3.28 -5.97 5.23
CA GLY A 65 4.52 -5.28 5.52
C GLY A 65 4.82 -4.28 4.43
N PHE A 66 6.10 -4.07 4.19
CA PHE A 66 6.57 -3.28 3.05
C PHE A 66 7.80 -3.91 2.41
N ARG A 67 8.00 -3.61 1.13
CA ARG A 67 9.18 -3.98 0.35
C ARG A 67 9.98 -2.75 0.01
N ILE A 68 11.30 -2.86 0.02
CA ILE A 68 12.22 -1.81 -0.41
C ILE A 68 12.92 -2.27 -1.67
N PHE A 69 12.92 -1.42 -2.70
CA PHE A 69 13.57 -1.68 -3.97
C PHE A 69 14.64 -0.63 -4.29
N ASP A 70 15.76 -1.05 -4.87
CA ASP A 70 16.62 -0.16 -5.66
C ASP A 70 15.99 -0.02 -7.05
N ILE A 71 15.66 1.22 -7.42
CA ILE A 71 15.03 1.60 -8.69
C ILE A 71 15.97 2.42 -9.58
N SER A 72 17.28 2.41 -9.32
CA SER A 72 18.29 3.09 -10.15
C SER A 72 18.28 2.63 -11.60
N ASN A 73 17.92 1.36 -11.85
CA ASN A 73 17.54 0.85 -13.16
C ASN A 73 16.03 0.51 -13.17
N PRO A 74 15.16 1.37 -13.72
CA PRO A 74 13.72 1.16 -13.67
C PRO A 74 13.26 -0.06 -14.48
N ALA A 75 14.05 -0.51 -15.48
CA ALA A 75 13.76 -1.72 -16.25
C ALA A 75 14.14 -3.02 -15.51
N SER A 76 14.89 -2.91 -14.41
CA SER A 76 15.25 -4.06 -13.56
C SER A 76 15.38 -3.65 -12.09
N PRO A 77 14.27 -3.28 -11.41
CA PRO A 77 14.31 -2.95 -9.99
C PRO A 77 14.79 -4.14 -9.16
N GLN A 78 15.62 -3.88 -8.16
CA GLN A 78 16.17 -4.92 -7.29
C GLN A 78 15.50 -4.89 -5.93
N LEU A 79 14.91 -6.02 -5.49
CA LEU A 79 14.36 -6.13 -4.14
C LEU A 79 15.52 -6.13 -3.12
N LEU A 80 15.58 -5.10 -2.29
CA LEU A 80 16.56 -5.00 -1.21
C LEU A 80 16.05 -5.66 0.07
N ARG A 81 14.78 -5.42 0.43
CA ARG A 81 14.15 -5.94 1.64
C ARG A 81 12.68 -6.26 1.42
N ASP A 82 12.21 -7.31 2.09
CA ASP A 82 10.80 -7.58 2.34
C ASP A 82 10.63 -7.70 3.86
N PHE A 83 10.06 -6.67 4.47
CA PHE A 83 9.97 -6.55 5.93
C PHE A 83 8.52 -6.85 6.38
N PRO A 84 8.29 -7.97 7.07
CA PRO A 84 6.96 -8.31 7.57
C PRO A 84 6.61 -7.42 8.77
N CYS A 85 5.49 -6.72 8.66
CA CYS A 85 4.94 -5.90 9.73
C CYS A 85 3.44 -5.77 9.48
N ASP A 86 2.67 -6.79 9.84
CA ASP A 86 1.26 -6.87 9.45
C ASP A 86 0.47 -5.65 9.96
N GLY A 87 -0.26 -5.08 9.02
CA GLY A 87 -1.10 -3.91 9.12
C GLY A 87 -1.79 -3.78 7.77
N PRO A 88 -3.13 -3.77 7.69
CA PRO A 88 -3.77 -3.53 6.40
C PRO A 88 -3.50 -2.11 5.92
N GLN A 89 -3.56 -1.98 4.60
CA GLN A 89 -2.96 -0.88 3.84
C GLN A 89 -1.44 -0.80 4.02
N ASN A 90 -0.91 -0.53 5.22
CA ASN A 90 0.53 -0.42 5.44
C ASN A 90 1.16 0.68 4.56
N ASP A 91 0.68 1.92 4.73
CA ASP A 91 1.08 3.03 3.85
C ASP A 91 2.41 3.63 4.33
N PRO A 92 3.48 3.55 3.52
CA PRO A 92 4.79 4.01 3.92
C PRO A 92 4.95 5.51 3.71
N ILE A 93 5.60 6.17 4.65
CA ILE A 93 6.13 7.54 4.52
C ILE A 93 7.60 7.47 4.92
N VAL A 94 8.50 8.07 4.14
CA VAL A 94 9.95 7.96 4.38
C VAL A 94 10.63 9.32 4.42
N TRP A 95 11.69 9.41 5.21
CA TRP A 95 12.51 10.60 5.36
C TRP A 95 13.98 10.24 5.60
N ASP A 96 14.89 11.05 5.05
CA ASP A 96 16.32 11.00 5.35
C ASP A 96 16.66 12.12 6.34
N ARG A 97 16.93 11.72 7.58
CA ARG A 97 17.20 12.66 8.68
C ARG A 97 18.59 13.26 8.63
N ASN A 98 19.58 12.56 8.06
CA ASN A 98 20.98 12.97 8.10
C ASN A 98 21.53 13.50 6.76
N GLY A 99 20.74 13.40 5.70
CA GLY A 99 21.03 13.97 4.38
C GLY A 99 22.04 13.18 3.56
N ASN A 100 22.28 11.91 3.86
CA ASN A 100 23.22 11.07 3.10
C ASN A 100 22.63 10.49 1.80
N GLY A 101 21.36 10.78 1.50
CA GLY A 101 20.64 10.33 0.32
C GLY A 101 19.89 9.01 0.50
N ILE A 102 19.86 8.46 1.72
CA ILE A 102 19.22 7.18 2.04
C ILE A 102 18.26 7.42 3.21
N ALA A 103 16.98 7.13 3.00
CA ALA A 103 15.98 7.30 4.06
C ALA A 103 16.29 6.38 5.25
N ASP A 104 16.28 6.94 6.45
CA ASP A 104 16.59 6.24 7.70
C ASP A 104 15.42 6.28 8.69
N LEU A 105 14.35 7.00 8.34
CA LEU A 105 13.07 7.02 9.03
C LEU A 105 11.96 6.53 8.09
N LEU A 106 11.14 5.59 8.57
CA LEU A 106 9.90 5.18 7.92
C LEU A 106 8.75 5.22 8.92
N LEU A 107 7.67 5.88 8.53
CA LEU A 107 6.39 5.78 9.20
C LEU A 107 5.50 4.83 8.41
N LEU A 108 4.80 3.95 9.11
CA LEU A 108 3.90 2.96 8.51
C LEU A 108 2.51 3.11 9.11
N ALA A 109 1.58 3.64 8.33
CA ALA A 109 0.19 3.82 8.75
C ALA A 109 -0.60 2.51 8.60
N VAL A 110 -1.49 2.24 9.56
CA VAL A 110 -2.28 1.02 9.65
C VAL A 110 -3.77 1.35 9.60
N ASP A 111 -4.51 0.72 8.68
CA ASP A 111 -5.94 1.01 8.39
C ASP A 111 -6.91 0.05 9.11
N ARG A 112 -6.54 -0.42 10.30
CA ARG A 112 -7.48 -1.04 11.25
C ARG A 112 -6.85 -1.20 12.63
N THR A 113 -7.72 -1.35 13.61
CA THR A 113 -7.42 -1.83 14.95
C THR A 113 -6.69 -3.19 14.98
N MET A 114 -5.55 -3.19 15.66
CA MET A 114 -4.68 -4.31 15.99
C MET A 114 -4.74 -4.58 17.50
N SER A 115 -4.26 -5.73 17.96
CA SER A 115 -4.21 -6.02 19.41
C SER A 115 -3.08 -5.28 20.13
N GLY A 116 -2.16 -4.66 19.38
CA GLY A 116 -1.00 -3.96 19.91
C GLY A 116 -0.25 -3.17 18.82
N PRO A 117 0.61 -2.23 19.24
CA PRO A 117 1.35 -1.34 18.34
C PRO A 117 2.53 -2.01 17.61
N GLU A 118 3.05 -3.13 18.11
CA GLU A 118 4.22 -3.80 17.57
C GLU A 118 3.97 -4.44 16.20
N CYS A 119 4.98 -4.47 15.34
CA CYS A 119 4.99 -5.30 14.14
C CYS A 119 4.77 -6.75 14.53
N GLY A 120 3.78 -7.40 13.91
CA GLY A 120 3.40 -8.78 14.20
C GLY A 120 2.32 -8.91 15.28
N ALA A 121 1.84 -7.81 15.86
CA ALA A 121 0.64 -7.80 16.67
C ALA A 121 -0.52 -8.47 15.91
N PRO A 122 -1.28 -9.38 16.55
CA PRO A 122 -2.50 -9.90 15.97
C PRO A 122 -3.49 -8.81 15.55
N ARG A 123 -4.31 -9.15 14.57
CA ARG A 123 -5.45 -8.34 14.16
C ARG A 123 -6.55 -8.42 15.24
N ALA A 124 -7.02 -7.27 15.73
CA ALA A 124 -8.19 -7.20 16.62
C ALA A 124 -9.50 -7.28 15.81
N ALA A 125 -10.66 -7.24 16.47
CA ALA A 125 -11.93 -7.00 15.76
C ALA A 125 -11.85 -5.66 15.01
N HIS A 126 -12.51 -5.55 13.85
CA HIS A 126 -12.50 -4.32 13.07
C HIS A 126 -13.18 -3.19 13.87
N ALA A 127 -12.52 -2.03 13.97
CA ALA A 127 -12.95 -0.88 14.78
C ALA A 127 -13.18 -1.23 16.27
N ASP A 128 -12.37 -2.14 16.83
CA ASP A 128 -12.37 -2.41 18.27
C ASP A 128 -11.97 -1.14 19.04
N PRO A 129 -12.84 -0.55 19.87
CA PRO A 129 -12.53 0.68 20.59
C PRO A 129 -11.40 0.53 21.62
N ASN A 130 -10.99 -0.70 21.94
CA ASN A 130 -9.86 -1.00 22.82
C ASN A 130 -8.61 -1.49 22.05
N GLY A 131 -8.70 -1.62 20.73
CA GLY A 131 -7.59 -2.00 19.88
C GLY A 131 -6.71 -0.80 19.51
N TRP A 132 -5.49 -1.09 19.08
CA TRP A 132 -4.53 -0.08 18.62
C TRP A 132 -4.66 0.18 17.12
N GLU A 133 -4.87 1.42 16.71
CA GLU A 133 -4.82 1.83 15.30
C GLU A 133 -3.99 3.09 15.17
N GLY A 134 -3.03 3.10 14.24
CA GLY A 134 -2.04 4.17 14.26
C GLY A 134 -0.91 4.08 13.27
N VAL A 135 0.20 4.71 13.67
CA VAL A 135 1.40 4.84 12.86
C VAL A 135 2.56 4.21 13.62
N ARG A 136 3.20 3.22 13.01
CA ARG A 136 4.46 2.66 13.51
C ARG A 136 5.62 3.51 13.02
N VAL A 137 6.60 3.73 13.89
CA VAL A 137 7.82 4.49 13.58
C VAL A 137 8.97 3.51 13.52
N LEU A 138 9.62 3.43 12.36
CA LEU A 138 10.72 2.53 12.09
C LEU A 138 11.99 3.30 11.75
N GLU A 139 13.11 2.84 12.29
CA GLU A 139 14.44 3.25 11.86
C GLU A 139 15.04 2.19 10.95
N LEU A 140 15.71 2.65 9.90
CA LEU A 140 16.39 1.79 8.94
C LEU A 140 17.86 2.17 8.94
N SER A 141 18.74 1.17 8.93
CA SER A 141 20.16 1.45 8.71
C SER A 141 20.35 2.04 7.31
N ASP A 142 21.23 3.01 7.19
CA ASP A 142 21.40 3.84 6.00
C ASP A 142 22.85 3.89 5.52
N ASN A 143 23.67 2.91 5.92
CA ASN A 143 25.04 2.79 5.44
C ASN A 143 25.03 2.67 3.90
N PRO A 144 25.66 3.58 3.15
CA PRO A 144 25.64 3.54 1.68
C PRO A 144 26.21 2.26 1.06
N ALA A 145 27.09 1.55 1.79
CA ALA A 145 27.64 0.26 1.33
C ALA A 145 26.64 -0.90 1.47
N ASN A 146 25.65 -0.78 2.37
CA ASN A 146 24.65 -1.81 2.62
C ASN A 146 23.39 -1.18 3.24
N PRO A 147 22.59 -0.45 2.45
CA PRO A 147 21.41 0.23 2.97
C PRO A 147 20.35 -0.77 3.42
N PHE A 148 19.58 -0.36 4.43
CA PHE A 148 18.47 -1.10 5.03
C PHE A 148 18.85 -2.47 5.62
N ALA A 149 20.15 -2.71 5.87
CA ALA A 149 20.70 -3.88 6.54
C ALA A 149 19.98 -4.27 7.86
N SER A 150 19.50 -3.29 8.63
CA SER A 150 18.61 -3.46 9.77
C SER A 150 17.39 -2.55 9.65
N ILE A 151 16.26 -3.03 10.16
CA ILE A 151 15.00 -2.29 10.26
C ILE A 151 14.45 -2.59 11.63
N GLN A 152 14.12 -1.55 12.40
CA GLN A 152 13.61 -1.68 13.75
C GLN A 152 12.44 -0.74 13.96
N GLN A 153 11.33 -1.26 14.47
CA GLN A 153 10.30 -0.40 15.04
C GLN A 153 10.83 0.21 16.35
N VAL A 154 10.91 1.54 16.41
CA VAL A 154 11.42 2.28 17.56
C VAL A 154 10.32 2.95 18.36
N ALA A 155 9.16 3.19 17.75
CA ALA A 155 8.00 3.74 18.43
C ALA A 155 6.70 3.37 17.69
N ALA A 156 5.58 3.72 18.31
CA ALA A 156 4.28 3.78 17.68
C ALA A 156 3.53 4.97 18.27
N VAL A 157 2.67 5.57 17.45
CA VAL A 157 1.80 6.68 17.84
C VAL A 157 0.36 6.22 17.61
N TYR A 158 -0.57 6.86 18.33
CA TYR A 158 -2.02 6.62 18.35
C TYR A 158 -2.50 5.53 19.31
N GLN A 159 -3.82 5.58 19.56
CA GLN A 159 -4.54 5.08 20.74
C GLN A 159 -4.62 3.57 20.83
#